data_AF-N6USB0-F1
#
_entry.id   AF-N6USB0-F1
#
_cell.length_a   1.000
_cell.length_b   1.000
_cell.length_c   1.000
_cell.angle_alpha   90.00
_cell.angle_beta   90.00
_cell.angle_gamma   90.00
#
_symmetry.space_group_name_H-M   'P 1'
#
loop_
_entity.id
_entity.type
_entity.pdbx_description
1 polymer ?
#
loop_
_entity_poly.entity_id
_entity_poly.type
_entity_poly.pdbx_seq_one_letter_code
_entity_poly.pdbx_strand_id
1 'polypeptide(L)'
;MLINSTNGRSAPELLGRWRLRNAILDVLPPLCADLQRLTGFMLPRVLLNPVYRFLLSVDRCISYEVSALKRADENGVTDRLLWCLNANGEPVPNIEFSIDDLKRDVRQLVGEGFPIGVEFKTERYTQNYEGDVTQADYGLNINFTDPSQINPAMKKWTATYFMQSKVAKVPPDSDQWDLRASFSRTSGQPNAIDRLRSLVGNRGLLYHLYCPSGALRYASSSKLFKTIEATGVNKGAPSVYWRSGFWLTHTLPTNMKTLFANRVHPTPWTLLILSHFFNLRGLDGLIIEPERLYEGQKNEEAQFREDLFKRDPKAVESAYLLKIADGQPKREIVESYLKAQPHRTVTMDITFPTYEYEKSMQPDIAPDDGDIPDFEREAEDEHDNNDGLSNGIKLGGTGCL
;
A
#
# COMPACT_ATOMS: atom_id res chain seq x y z
N MET A 1 13.56 -20.41 -65.29
CA MET A 1 14.66 -19.84 -64.49
C MET A 1 14.10 -19.51 -63.11
N LEU A 2 14.23 -20.46 -62.18
CA LEU A 2 15.16 -20.44 -61.02
C LEU A 2 14.65 -19.51 -59.91
N ILE A 3 13.90 -20.01 -58.92
CA ILE A 3 14.26 -20.72 -57.66
C ILE A 3 14.23 -19.76 -56.44
N ASN A 4 13.39 -20.16 -55.46
CA ASN A 4 13.37 -19.97 -53.99
C ASN A 4 14.28 -18.93 -53.31
N SER A 5 13.72 -18.29 -52.27
CA SER A 5 14.25 -18.43 -50.90
C SER A 5 13.33 -17.77 -49.85
N THR A 6 12.72 -18.62 -49.03
CA THR A 6 12.15 -18.35 -47.71
C THR A 6 13.26 -18.03 -46.70
N ASN A 7 13.12 -16.95 -45.93
CA ASN A 7 13.79 -16.76 -44.63
C ASN A 7 12.72 -16.17 -43.67
N GLY A 8 12.21 -16.87 -42.67
CA GLY A 8 12.98 -17.65 -41.69
C GLY A 8 13.46 -16.74 -40.56
N ARG A 9 12.54 -15.99 -39.92
CA ARG A 9 12.88 -15.31 -38.66
C ARG A 9 12.85 -16.34 -37.54
N SER A 10 14.05 -16.75 -37.15
CA SER A 10 14.32 -17.65 -36.04
C SER A 10 13.94 -16.98 -34.71
N ALA A 11 13.64 -17.84 -33.73
CA ALA A 11 13.18 -17.51 -32.40
C ALA A 11 14.22 -16.99 -31.35
N PRO A 12 15.49 -16.57 -31.62
CA PRO A 12 16.37 -16.10 -30.54
C PRO A 12 16.22 -14.61 -30.14
N GLU A 13 15.50 -13.76 -30.87
CA GLU A 13 15.41 -12.33 -30.53
C GLU A 13 14.48 -12.01 -29.33
N LEU A 14 13.57 -12.92 -28.96
CA LEU A 14 12.69 -12.74 -27.79
C LEU A 14 13.34 -13.15 -26.46
N LEU A 15 14.35 -14.03 -26.49
CA LEU A 15 15.10 -14.46 -25.29
C LEU A 15 16.19 -13.45 -24.89
N GLY A 16 16.73 -12.68 -25.84
CA GLY A 16 17.70 -11.61 -25.57
C GLY A 16 17.12 -10.40 -24.82
N ARG A 17 15.82 -10.10 -25.00
CA ARG A 17 15.13 -9.00 -24.29
C ARG A 17 14.67 -9.37 -22.88
N TRP A 18 14.54 -10.67 -22.57
CA TRP A 18 14.23 -11.14 -21.22
C TRP A 18 15.43 -11.04 -20.27
N ARG A 19 16.65 -11.28 -20.75
CA ARG A 19 17.85 -11.21 -19.90
C ARG A 19 18.23 -9.79 -19.45
N LEU A 20 17.88 -8.75 -20.23
CA LEU A 20 18.12 -7.36 -19.83
C LEU A 20 17.07 -6.77 -18.88
N ARG A 21 15.89 -7.40 -18.72
CA ARG A 21 14.92 -7.03 -17.68
C ARG A 21 15.25 -7.61 -16.30
N ASN A 22 15.98 -8.73 -16.25
CA ASN A 22 16.34 -9.39 -15.00
C ASN A 22 17.65 -8.88 -14.36
N ALA A 23 18.52 -8.16 -15.08
CA ALA A 23 19.69 -7.50 -14.48
C ALA A 23 19.32 -6.38 -13.47
N ILE A 24 18.03 -6.01 -13.37
CA ILE A 24 17.48 -5.10 -12.36
C ILE A 24 17.21 -5.84 -11.03
N LEU A 25 17.20 -7.17 -11.01
CA LEU A 25 16.83 -8.01 -9.86
C LEU A 25 18.02 -8.39 -8.96
N ASP A 26 19.27 -8.25 -9.41
CA ASP A 26 20.45 -8.73 -8.68
C ASP A 26 21.09 -7.72 -7.70
N VAL A 27 20.51 -6.52 -7.55
CA VAL A 27 21.09 -5.44 -6.69
C VAL A 27 20.34 -5.29 -5.35
N LEU A 28 19.46 -6.23 -5.01
CA LEU A 28 18.90 -6.34 -3.66
C LEU A 28 19.48 -7.61 -3.01
N PRO A 29 20.07 -7.53 -1.80
CA PRO A 29 20.62 -8.70 -1.14
C PRO A 29 19.53 -9.77 -0.93
N PRO A 30 19.91 -11.07 -0.90
CA PRO A 30 18.98 -12.18 -0.71
C PRO A 30 18.50 -12.18 0.74
N LEU A 31 17.49 -11.36 1.03
CA LEU A 31 16.76 -11.34 2.31
C LEU A 31 15.33 -11.90 2.15
N CYS A 32 15.02 -12.55 1.01
CA CYS A 32 13.64 -12.80 0.61
C CYS A 32 13.02 -14.14 0.99
N ALA A 33 13.78 -15.19 1.36
CA ALA A 33 13.16 -16.50 1.59
C ALA A 33 12.43 -16.61 2.95
N ASP A 34 13.03 -16.10 4.03
CA ASP A 34 12.48 -16.31 5.38
C ASP A 34 11.48 -15.24 5.83
N LEU A 35 11.51 -14.04 5.22
CA LEU A 35 10.49 -13.00 5.46
C LEU A 35 9.19 -13.25 4.67
N GLN A 36 9.26 -13.91 3.51
CA GLN A 36 8.06 -14.34 2.77
C GLN A 36 7.24 -15.38 3.55
N ARG A 37 7.87 -16.16 4.44
CA ARG A 37 7.19 -17.18 5.26
C ARG A 37 6.34 -16.61 6.40
N LEU A 38 6.53 -15.34 6.78
CA LEU A 38 5.82 -14.69 7.89
C LEU A 38 4.86 -13.59 7.46
N THR A 39 4.89 -13.17 6.18
CA THR A 39 4.04 -12.10 5.67
C THR A 39 3.12 -12.64 4.58
N GLY A 40 1.80 -12.59 4.77
CA GLY A 40 0.82 -13.14 3.83
C GLY A 40 1.04 -12.74 2.36
N PHE A 41 0.52 -13.56 1.44
CA PHE A 41 0.72 -13.51 -0.02
C PHE A 41 0.72 -12.10 -0.63
N MET A 42 1.89 -11.61 -1.03
CA MET A 42 2.05 -10.30 -1.69
C MET A 42 1.77 -10.41 -3.19
N LEU A 43 1.60 -9.28 -3.88
CA LEU A 43 1.61 -9.31 -5.34
C LEU A 43 3.02 -9.62 -5.86
N PRO A 44 3.15 -10.41 -6.94
CA PRO A 44 4.44 -10.63 -7.59
C PRO A 44 5.11 -9.31 -7.97
N ARG A 45 6.42 -9.21 -7.74
CA ARG A 45 7.19 -7.97 -8.00
C ARG A 45 7.10 -7.46 -9.43
N VAL A 46 6.85 -8.35 -10.41
CA VAL A 46 6.64 -7.96 -11.82
C VAL A 46 5.48 -6.97 -11.98
N LEU A 47 4.48 -7.03 -11.08
CA LEU A 47 3.31 -6.16 -11.08
C LEU A 47 3.54 -4.80 -10.41
N LEU A 48 4.68 -4.60 -9.75
CA LEU A 48 4.96 -3.34 -9.04
C LEU A 48 4.94 -2.14 -9.99
N ASN A 49 5.60 -2.27 -11.14
CA ASN A 49 5.74 -1.15 -12.09
C ASN A 49 4.40 -0.70 -12.69
N PRO A 50 3.54 -1.57 -13.25
CA PRO A 50 2.26 -1.12 -13.79
C PRO A 50 1.36 -0.49 -12.72
N VAL A 51 1.27 -1.09 -11.51
CA VAL A 51 0.49 -0.50 -10.40
C VAL A 51 1.05 0.86 -9.99
N TYR A 52 2.38 0.97 -9.87
CA TYR A 52 3.05 2.23 -9.57
C TYR A 52 2.77 3.31 -10.63
N ARG A 53 2.86 2.99 -11.92
CA ARG A 53 2.61 3.93 -13.02
C ARG A 53 1.18 4.47 -13.01
N PHE A 54 0.21 3.60 -12.71
CA PHE A 54 -1.18 4.00 -12.55
C PHE A 54 -1.35 5.00 -11.40
N LEU A 55 -0.92 4.63 -10.18
CA LEU A 55 -1.07 5.48 -9.00
C LEU A 55 -0.35 6.83 -9.17
N LEU A 56 0.85 6.81 -9.78
CA LEU A 56 1.59 8.04 -10.08
C LEU A 56 0.88 8.92 -11.12
N SER A 57 0.21 8.32 -12.09
CA SER A 57 -0.55 9.07 -13.10
C SER A 57 -1.79 9.72 -12.50
N VAL A 58 -2.45 9.06 -11.54
CA VAL A 58 -3.52 9.65 -10.74
C VAL A 58 -2.99 10.84 -9.92
N ASP A 59 -1.92 10.64 -9.14
CA ASP A 59 -1.26 11.71 -8.36
C ASP A 59 -0.91 12.92 -9.24
N ARG A 60 -0.29 12.68 -10.40
CA ARG A 60 0.07 13.75 -11.36
C ARG A 60 -1.13 14.49 -11.92
N CYS A 61 -2.18 13.78 -12.32
CA CYS A 61 -3.38 14.39 -12.88
C CYS A 61 -3.97 15.40 -11.90
N ILE A 62 -4.12 15.00 -10.64
CA ILE A 62 -4.73 15.85 -9.61
C ILE A 62 -3.76 16.95 -9.16
N SER A 63 -2.48 16.64 -8.96
CA SER A 63 -1.48 17.63 -8.56
C SER A 63 -1.27 18.70 -9.63
N TYR A 64 -1.44 18.36 -10.91
CA TYR A 64 -1.48 19.34 -12.01
C TYR A 64 -2.69 20.26 -11.88
N GLU A 65 -3.86 19.72 -11.60
CA GLU A 65 -5.08 20.50 -11.39
C GLU A 65 -4.91 21.47 -10.21
N VAL A 66 -4.38 21.01 -9.08
CA VAL A 66 -4.05 21.89 -7.94
C VAL A 66 -3.08 22.99 -8.38
N SER A 67 -2.05 22.65 -9.15
CA SER A 67 -1.06 23.62 -9.61
C SER A 67 -1.66 24.70 -10.51
N ALA A 68 -2.55 24.30 -11.41
CA ALA A 68 -3.21 25.18 -12.38
C ALA A 68 -4.30 26.03 -11.72
N LEU A 69 -5.11 25.42 -10.85
CA LEU A 69 -6.19 26.06 -10.13
C LEU A 69 -5.72 26.44 -8.72
N LYS A 70 -5.02 27.57 -8.61
CA LYS A 70 -4.46 28.08 -7.32
C LYS A 70 -5.48 28.23 -6.18
N ARG A 71 -6.77 28.26 -6.52
CA ARG A 71 -7.92 28.29 -5.60
C ARG A 71 -8.86 27.11 -5.85
N ALA A 72 -8.30 25.94 -6.14
CA ALA A 72 -9.08 24.73 -6.32
C ALA A 72 -9.93 24.45 -5.09
N ASP A 73 -11.17 24.07 -5.33
CA ASP A 73 -12.10 23.65 -4.29
C ASP A 73 -11.77 22.23 -3.83
N GLU A 74 -11.85 22.00 -2.52
CA GLU A 74 -11.51 20.71 -1.90
C GLU A 74 -12.42 19.58 -2.38
N ASN A 75 -13.71 19.86 -2.53
CA ASN A 75 -14.66 18.88 -3.06
C ASN A 75 -14.39 18.60 -4.54
N GLY A 76 -14.11 19.64 -5.34
CA GLY A 76 -13.77 19.49 -6.76
C GLY A 76 -12.55 18.60 -6.98
N VAL A 77 -11.46 18.85 -6.23
CA VAL A 77 -10.22 18.06 -6.32
C VAL A 77 -10.45 16.62 -5.87
N THR A 78 -11.21 16.41 -4.80
CA THR A 78 -11.54 15.07 -4.30
C THR A 78 -12.43 14.32 -5.29
N ASP A 79 -13.45 14.96 -5.87
CA ASP A 79 -14.30 14.36 -6.90
C ASP A 79 -13.51 13.97 -8.15
N ARG A 80 -12.52 14.78 -8.53
CA ARG A 80 -11.61 14.45 -9.62
C ARG A 80 -10.75 13.23 -9.29
N LEU A 81 -10.19 13.14 -8.08
CA LEU A 81 -9.46 11.96 -7.62
C LEU A 81 -10.32 10.70 -7.76
N LEU A 82 -11.56 10.77 -7.30
CA LEU A 82 -12.50 9.65 -7.39
C LEU A 82 -12.78 9.28 -8.86
N TRP A 83 -12.96 10.26 -9.74
CA TRP A 83 -13.14 10.00 -11.17
C TRP A 83 -11.90 9.32 -11.79
N CYS A 84 -10.68 9.74 -11.45
CA CYS A 84 -9.43 9.10 -11.90
C CYS A 84 -9.33 7.63 -11.48
N LEU A 85 -9.91 7.29 -10.33
CA LEU A 85 -9.89 5.93 -9.80
C LEU A 85 -11.05 5.10 -10.35
N ASN A 86 -12.20 5.68 -10.65
CA ASN A 86 -13.40 4.94 -11.04
C ASN A 86 -13.20 4.09 -12.31
N ALA A 87 -13.15 2.76 -12.13
CA ALA A 87 -12.93 1.82 -13.24
C ALA A 87 -14.13 1.65 -14.18
N ASN A 88 -15.31 2.09 -13.76
CA ASN A 88 -16.56 1.97 -14.52
C ASN A 88 -17.07 3.31 -15.07
N GLY A 89 -16.32 4.40 -14.82
CA GLY A 89 -16.66 5.74 -15.26
C GLY A 89 -16.18 6.04 -16.67
N GLU A 90 -16.56 7.21 -17.18
CA GLU A 90 -15.97 7.74 -18.41
C GLU A 90 -14.47 7.97 -18.25
N PRO A 91 -13.65 7.82 -19.31
CA PRO A 91 -12.22 8.09 -19.23
C PRO A 91 -11.94 9.53 -18.79
N VAL A 92 -11.00 9.68 -17.85
CA VAL A 92 -10.56 11.00 -17.41
C VAL A 92 -9.70 11.66 -18.50
N PRO A 93 -10.02 12.89 -18.93
CA PRO A 93 -9.17 13.62 -19.87
C PRO A 93 -7.77 13.85 -19.30
N ASN A 94 -6.75 13.65 -20.15
CA ASN A 94 -5.33 13.92 -19.86
C ASN A 94 -4.68 13.03 -18.78
N ILE A 95 -5.27 11.88 -18.44
CA ILE A 95 -4.55 10.88 -17.62
C ILE A 95 -3.51 10.16 -18.50
N GLU A 96 -2.25 10.16 -18.05
CA GLU A 96 -1.13 9.57 -18.81
C GLU A 96 -1.19 8.03 -18.87
N PHE A 97 -1.68 7.41 -17.80
CA PHE A 97 -1.81 5.97 -17.65
C PHE A 97 -3.10 5.65 -16.90
N SER A 98 -4.08 5.13 -17.63
CA SER A 98 -5.41 4.83 -17.13
C SER A 98 -5.49 3.46 -16.42
N ILE A 99 -6.64 3.18 -15.83
CA ILE A 99 -6.97 1.86 -15.28
C ILE A 99 -6.99 0.77 -16.37
N ASP A 100 -7.39 1.10 -17.60
CA ASP A 100 -7.38 0.16 -18.72
C ASP A 100 -5.96 -0.15 -19.16
N ASP A 101 -5.06 0.86 -19.12
CA ASP A 101 -3.63 0.63 -19.35
C ASP A 101 -3.02 -0.27 -18.27
N LEU A 102 -3.41 -0.09 -17.00
CA LEU A 102 -3.01 -0.99 -15.91
C LEU A 102 -3.44 -2.43 -16.19
N LYS A 103 -4.74 -2.65 -16.46
CA LYS A 103 -5.29 -3.99 -16.73
C LYS A 103 -4.60 -4.64 -17.93
N ARG A 104 -4.37 -3.89 -19.00
CA ARG A 104 -3.66 -4.36 -20.20
C ARG A 104 -2.21 -4.74 -19.90
N ASP A 105 -1.45 -3.85 -19.26
CA ASP A 105 -0.02 -4.08 -18.98
C ASP A 105 0.15 -5.26 -18.00
N VAL A 106 -0.73 -5.41 -16.99
CA VAL A 106 -0.71 -6.57 -16.10
C VAL A 106 -0.97 -7.86 -16.88
N ARG A 107 -2.05 -7.92 -17.69
CA ARG A 107 -2.37 -9.09 -18.52
C ARG A 107 -1.21 -9.49 -19.44
N GLN A 108 -0.50 -8.52 -20.01
CA GLN A 108 0.68 -8.78 -20.83
C GLN A 108 1.86 -9.37 -20.04
N LEU A 109 1.99 -9.05 -18.75
CA LEU A 109 3.09 -9.51 -17.90
C LEU A 109 2.86 -10.92 -17.35
N VAL A 110 1.63 -11.23 -16.93
CA VAL A 110 1.32 -12.51 -16.29
C VAL A 110 0.70 -13.53 -17.25
N GLY A 111 0.20 -13.09 -18.40
CA GLY A 111 -0.52 -13.92 -19.36
C GLY A 111 -1.99 -14.12 -19.00
N GLU A 112 -2.75 -14.72 -19.93
CA GLU A 112 -4.21 -14.94 -19.75
C GLU A 112 -4.56 -15.99 -18.68
N GLY A 113 -3.59 -16.81 -18.26
CA GLY A 113 -3.79 -17.86 -17.26
C GLY A 113 -3.93 -17.36 -15.81
N PHE A 114 -3.61 -16.09 -15.54
CA PHE A 114 -3.64 -15.51 -14.19
C PHE A 114 -4.43 -14.20 -14.19
N PRO A 115 -5.77 -14.25 -14.16
CA PRO A 115 -6.59 -13.06 -14.21
C PRO A 115 -6.36 -12.21 -12.96
N ILE A 116 -6.01 -10.94 -13.16
CA ILE A 116 -6.05 -9.94 -12.09
C ILE A 116 -7.45 -9.30 -12.06
N GLY A 117 -8.12 -9.38 -10.92
CA GLY A 117 -9.27 -8.53 -10.64
C GLY A 117 -8.75 -7.22 -10.09
N VAL A 118 -8.89 -6.12 -10.83
CA VAL A 118 -8.63 -4.77 -10.29
C VAL A 118 -9.92 -3.98 -10.34
N GLU A 119 -10.46 -3.70 -9.16
CA GLU A 119 -11.67 -2.91 -9.02
C GLU A 119 -11.41 -1.67 -8.18
N PHE A 120 -11.76 -0.52 -8.77
CA PHE A 120 -11.74 0.76 -8.09
C PHE A 120 -13.16 1.30 -8.08
N LYS A 121 -13.81 1.19 -6.92
CA LYS A 121 -15.18 1.68 -6.72
C LYS A 121 -15.15 3.06 -6.11
N THR A 122 -15.98 3.96 -6.65
CA THR A 122 -16.29 5.24 -6.03
C THR A 122 -17.78 5.46 -5.95
N GLU A 123 -18.32 5.64 -4.75
CA GLU A 123 -19.72 6.06 -4.56
C GLU A 123 -19.71 7.58 -4.18
N ARG A 124 -20.81 8.28 -3.89
CA ARG A 124 -20.81 9.72 -3.45
C ARG A 124 -21.74 10.03 -2.26
N TYR A 125 -21.22 10.54 -1.13
CA TYR A 125 -21.93 10.78 0.15
C TYR A 125 -22.96 11.93 0.13
N THR A 126 -23.84 11.94 1.14
CA THR A 126 -24.51 13.17 1.62
C THR A 126 -23.60 13.89 2.62
N GLN A 127 -23.59 15.23 2.60
CA GLN A 127 -22.79 16.06 3.51
C GLN A 127 -23.10 15.81 5.00
N ASN A 128 -24.28 15.27 5.32
CA ASN A 128 -24.68 15.02 6.70
C ASN A 128 -23.91 13.85 7.33
N TYR A 129 -23.68 12.76 6.60
CA TYR A 129 -22.92 11.62 7.16
C TYR A 129 -21.44 11.98 7.35
N GLU A 130 -20.83 12.65 6.38
CA GLU A 130 -19.49 13.22 6.50
C GLU A 130 -19.43 14.19 7.70
N GLY A 131 -20.36 15.12 7.76
CA GLY A 131 -20.41 16.16 8.77
C GLY A 131 -20.77 15.68 10.17
N ASP A 132 -21.50 14.57 10.34
CA ASP A 132 -21.99 14.11 11.65
C ASP A 132 -21.35 12.82 12.15
N VAL A 133 -20.78 11.99 11.27
CA VAL A 133 -20.30 10.64 11.61
C VAL A 133 -18.81 10.51 11.34
N THR A 134 -18.35 10.68 10.10
CA THR A 134 -16.98 10.31 9.71
C THR A 134 -15.98 11.44 9.68
N GLN A 135 -16.40 12.71 9.64
CA GLN A 135 -15.48 13.86 9.50
C GLN A 135 -14.38 13.65 8.44
N ALA A 136 -14.64 12.85 7.42
CA ALA A 136 -13.65 12.39 6.46
C ALA A 136 -14.24 12.56 5.07
N ASP A 137 -13.52 13.26 4.21
CA ASP A 137 -13.98 13.58 2.86
C ASP A 137 -14.15 12.32 2.00
N TYR A 138 -13.38 11.26 2.29
CA TYR A 138 -13.58 9.94 1.70
C TYR A 138 -13.03 8.80 2.57
N GLY A 139 -13.57 7.59 2.38
CA GLY A 139 -13.01 6.35 2.94
C GLY A 139 -12.17 5.60 1.91
N LEU A 140 -11.03 5.05 2.29
CA LEU A 140 -10.18 4.20 1.45
C LEU A 140 -10.15 2.79 2.02
N ASN A 141 -10.59 1.82 1.24
CA ASN A 141 -10.49 0.41 1.55
C ASN A 141 -9.54 -0.27 0.56
N ILE A 142 -8.53 -0.97 1.05
CA ILE A 142 -7.54 -1.69 0.24
C ILE A 142 -7.69 -3.17 0.55
N ASN A 143 -8.05 -3.94 -0.47
CA ASN A 143 -8.31 -5.36 -0.33
C ASN A 143 -7.42 -6.16 -1.25
N PHE A 144 -6.99 -7.29 -0.76
CA PHE A 144 -6.34 -8.29 -1.57
C PHE A 144 -6.99 -9.64 -1.32
N THR A 145 -7.22 -10.38 -2.39
CA THR A 145 -7.70 -11.76 -2.33
C THR A 145 -6.79 -12.65 -3.16
N ASP A 146 -6.23 -13.67 -2.53
CA ASP A 146 -5.56 -14.77 -3.20
C ASP A 146 -6.54 -15.95 -3.34
N PRO A 147 -7.05 -16.23 -4.55
CA PRO A 147 -7.96 -17.34 -4.79
C PRO A 147 -7.27 -18.72 -4.81
N SER A 148 -5.94 -18.77 -4.67
CA SER A 148 -5.17 -20.01 -4.68
C SER A 148 -5.68 -21.02 -3.64
N GLN A 149 -5.50 -22.32 -3.89
CA GLN A 149 -5.89 -23.38 -2.94
C GLN A 149 -4.88 -23.55 -1.79
N ILE A 150 -4.61 -22.47 -1.06
CA ILE A 150 -3.66 -22.37 0.06
C ILE A 150 -4.40 -22.09 1.38
N ASN A 151 -3.64 -21.98 2.48
CA ASN A 151 -4.16 -21.73 3.83
C ASN A 151 -5.26 -20.63 3.85
N PRO A 152 -6.50 -20.94 4.31
CA PRO A 152 -7.63 -20.01 4.35
C PRO A 152 -7.34 -18.68 5.05
N ALA A 153 -6.47 -18.68 6.07
CA ALA A 153 -6.14 -17.48 6.84
C ALA A 153 -5.35 -16.44 6.04
N MET A 154 -4.66 -16.84 4.97
CA MET A 154 -3.86 -15.95 4.13
C MET A 154 -4.52 -15.60 2.78
N LYS A 155 -5.77 -16.06 2.57
CA LYS A 155 -6.50 -15.86 1.31
C LYS A 155 -6.98 -14.44 1.11
N LYS A 156 -7.14 -13.65 2.17
CA LYS A 156 -7.71 -12.31 2.05
C LYS A 156 -7.31 -11.43 3.21
N TRP A 157 -6.91 -10.20 2.90
CA TRP A 157 -6.82 -9.13 3.88
C TRP A 157 -7.51 -7.86 3.38
N THR A 158 -7.86 -7.02 4.33
CA THR A 158 -8.54 -5.73 4.17
C THR A 158 -7.82 -4.70 5.03
N ALA A 159 -7.67 -3.48 4.53
CA ALA A 159 -7.18 -2.33 5.30
C ALA A 159 -8.07 -1.13 5.02
N THR A 160 -8.53 -0.47 6.09
CA THR A 160 -9.55 0.58 6.00
C THR A 160 -9.05 1.88 6.61
N TYR A 161 -9.12 2.96 5.84
CA TYR A 161 -8.68 4.29 6.19
C TYR A 161 -9.79 5.31 5.96
N PHE A 162 -9.84 6.33 6.81
CA PHE A 162 -10.65 7.54 6.67
C PHE A 162 -9.72 8.71 6.34
N MET A 163 -10.00 9.39 5.24
CA MET A 163 -9.13 10.42 4.69
C MET A 163 -9.78 11.79 4.85
N GLN A 164 -9.17 12.63 5.69
CA GLN A 164 -9.48 14.05 5.72
C GLN A 164 -8.57 14.78 4.73
N SER A 165 -9.13 15.08 3.57
CA SER A 165 -8.50 15.81 2.51
C SER A 165 -8.33 17.29 2.83
N LYS A 166 -7.24 17.87 2.35
CA LYS A 166 -6.97 19.32 2.37
C LYS A 166 -6.21 19.75 1.13
N VAL A 167 -6.71 20.78 0.45
CA VAL A 167 -6.00 21.39 -0.69
C VAL A 167 -5.09 22.51 -0.21
N ALA A 168 -3.82 22.48 -0.62
CA ALA A 168 -2.89 23.57 -0.39
C ALA A 168 -3.37 24.83 -1.11
N LYS A 169 -3.36 25.98 -0.44
CA LYS A 169 -3.70 27.27 -1.05
C LYS A 169 -2.47 28.15 -1.10
N VAL A 170 -2.26 28.81 -2.24
CA VAL A 170 -1.20 29.82 -2.38
C VAL A 170 -1.34 30.91 -1.30
N PRO A 171 -0.23 31.50 -0.84
CA PRO A 171 -0.28 32.60 0.12
C PRO A 171 -1.13 33.77 -0.40
N PRO A 172 -1.91 34.48 0.44
CA PRO A 172 -2.76 35.60 -0.01
C PRO A 172 -1.99 36.74 -0.68
N ASP A 173 -0.70 36.88 -0.34
CA ASP A 173 0.23 37.88 -0.83
C ASP A 173 1.09 37.40 -2.01
N SER A 174 0.82 36.21 -2.57
CA SER A 174 1.61 35.59 -3.63
C SER A 174 0.74 34.91 -4.68
N ASP A 175 1.10 35.11 -5.95
CA ASP A 175 0.56 34.31 -7.05
C ASP A 175 1.37 33.05 -7.33
N GLN A 176 2.44 32.79 -6.58
CA GLN A 176 3.34 31.66 -6.81
C GLN A 176 3.24 30.64 -5.68
N TRP A 177 3.42 29.36 -6.03
CA TRP A 177 3.57 28.29 -5.06
C TRP A 177 4.90 28.43 -4.33
N ASP A 178 4.85 28.35 -3.00
CA ASP A 178 6.03 28.31 -2.13
C ASP A 178 5.71 27.53 -0.84
N LEU A 179 6.68 27.46 0.08
CA LEU A 179 6.54 26.75 1.35
C LEU A 179 5.49 27.34 2.30
N ARG A 180 5.03 28.57 2.07
CA ARG A 180 3.98 29.22 2.87
C ARG A 180 2.59 28.79 2.41
N ALA A 181 2.47 28.08 1.29
CA ALA A 181 1.20 27.51 0.84
C ALA A 181 0.57 26.68 1.96
N SER A 182 -0.67 27.02 2.30
CA SER A 182 -1.28 26.70 3.59
C SER A 182 -2.42 25.71 3.45
N PHE A 183 -2.67 24.96 4.53
CA PHE A 183 -3.84 24.10 4.67
C PHE A 183 -4.74 24.69 5.76
N SER A 184 -6.00 24.94 5.44
CA SER A 184 -6.94 25.58 6.35
C SER A 184 -7.84 24.56 7.03
N ARG A 185 -8.09 24.77 8.33
CA ARG A 185 -9.13 24.03 9.07
C ARG A 185 -10.46 24.76 8.96
N THR A 186 -11.54 23.98 8.95
CA THR A 186 -12.87 24.52 9.25
C THR A 186 -13.04 24.63 10.76
N SER A 187 -13.79 25.63 11.24
CA SER A 187 -14.01 25.80 12.69
C SER A 187 -14.67 24.55 13.30
N GLY A 188 -14.24 24.13 14.49
CA GLY A 188 -14.77 22.95 15.19
C GLY A 188 -14.24 21.59 14.69
N GLN A 189 -13.57 21.55 13.54
CA GLN A 189 -13.03 20.32 12.95
C GLN A 189 -11.99 19.58 13.82
N PRO A 190 -11.06 20.24 14.57
CA PRO A 190 -10.06 19.54 15.37
C PRO A 190 -10.67 18.59 16.40
N ASN A 191 -11.63 19.09 17.19
CA ASN A 191 -12.27 18.30 18.24
C ASN A 191 -13.04 17.11 17.65
N ALA A 192 -13.68 17.29 16.50
CA ALA A 192 -14.43 16.23 15.83
C ALA A 192 -13.47 15.13 15.30
N ILE A 193 -12.34 15.53 14.71
CA ILE A 193 -11.30 14.59 14.25
C ILE A 193 -10.66 13.85 15.43
N ASP A 194 -10.37 14.53 16.54
CA ASP A 194 -9.76 13.90 17.72
C ASP A 194 -10.70 12.86 18.36
N ARG A 195 -12.01 13.14 18.41
CA ARG A 195 -13.02 12.17 18.87
C ARG A 195 -13.17 10.99 17.92
N LEU A 196 -13.09 11.23 16.62
CA LEU A 196 -13.11 10.11 15.67
C LEU A 196 -11.86 9.24 15.81
N ARG A 197 -10.68 9.85 15.95
CA ARG A 197 -9.41 9.14 16.19
C ARG A 197 -9.46 8.21 17.40
N SER A 198 -10.24 8.50 18.44
CA SER A 198 -10.41 7.59 19.58
C SER A 198 -11.23 6.33 19.28
N LEU A 199 -12.00 6.33 18.19
CA LEU A 199 -12.79 5.16 17.75
C LEU A 199 -12.07 4.38 16.65
N VAL A 200 -11.62 5.09 15.62
CA VAL A 200 -10.99 4.48 14.45
C VAL A 200 -9.49 4.29 14.64
N GLY A 201 -8.92 4.64 15.79
CA GLY A 201 -7.49 4.62 16.02
C GLY A 201 -6.73 5.68 15.23
N ASN A 202 -5.55 6.07 15.74
CA ASN A 202 -4.73 7.13 15.13
C ASN A 202 -4.26 6.81 13.69
N ARG A 203 -4.16 5.53 13.37
CA ARG A 203 -3.72 5.03 12.05
C ARG A 203 -4.86 4.92 11.05
N GLY A 204 -6.08 4.78 11.54
CA GLY A 204 -7.30 4.72 10.75
C GLY A 204 -7.70 6.03 10.11
N LEU A 205 -7.27 7.16 10.68
CA LEU A 205 -7.56 8.49 10.14
C LEU A 205 -6.27 9.17 9.68
N LEU A 206 -6.24 9.61 8.43
CA LEU A 206 -5.11 10.29 7.81
C LEU A 206 -5.56 11.61 7.19
N TYR A 207 -4.71 12.62 7.26
CA TYR A 207 -4.87 13.80 6.44
C TYR A 207 -4.30 13.53 5.06
N HIS A 208 -5.10 13.72 4.02
CA HIS A 208 -4.68 13.64 2.63
C HIS A 208 -4.47 15.04 2.06
N LEU A 209 -3.22 15.43 1.89
CA LEU A 209 -2.83 16.77 1.52
C LEU A 209 -2.58 16.85 0.01
N TYR A 210 -3.47 17.52 -0.71
CA TYR A 210 -3.31 17.84 -2.12
C TYR A 210 -2.39 19.04 -2.28
N CYS A 211 -1.20 18.80 -2.84
CA CYS A 211 -0.18 19.82 -3.08
C CYS A 211 0.04 20.01 -4.59
N PRO A 212 0.66 21.13 -5.00
CA PRO A 212 1.09 21.30 -6.39
C PRO A 212 2.09 20.20 -6.80
N SER A 213 2.21 19.98 -8.12
CA SER A 213 3.11 18.98 -8.68
C SER A 213 4.54 19.22 -8.25
N GLY A 214 5.21 18.15 -7.78
CA GLY A 214 6.59 18.24 -7.29
C GLY A 214 6.73 19.13 -6.05
N ALA A 215 5.72 19.16 -5.18
CA ALA A 215 5.66 19.92 -3.93
C ALA A 215 6.96 19.91 -3.11
N LEU A 216 7.66 18.78 -3.07
CA LEU A 216 8.91 18.63 -2.34
C LEU A 216 10.04 19.54 -2.85
N ARG A 217 10.00 19.95 -4.13
CA ARG A 217 11.01 20.86 -4.73
C ARG A 217 11.04 22.23 -4.07
N TYR A 218 9.89 22.69 -3.57
CA TYR A 218 9.82 23.93 -2.81
C TYR A 218 10.51 23.80 -1.44
N ALA A 219 10.77 22.57 -0.98
CA ALA A 219 11.38 22.23 0.31
C ALA A 219 12.83 21.72 0.18
N SER A 220 13.63 22.29 -0.73
CA SER A 220 15.01 21.82 -0.99
C SER A 220 15.94 21.84 0.24
N SER A 221 15.64 22.66 1.25
CA SER A 221 16.39 22.69 2.51
C SER A 221 15.89 21.68 3.55
N SER A 222 14.76 21.03 3.31
CA SER A 222 14.16 20.09 4.26
C SER A 222 15.05 18.87 4.51
N LYS A 223 14.99 18.31 5.72
CA LYS A 223 15.68 17.07 6.05
C LYS A 223 15.23 15.93 5.15
N LEU A 224 13.92 15.86 4.87
CA LEU A 224 13.34 14.86 3.96
C LEU A 224 13.99 14.92 2.58
N PHE A 225 14.06 16.10 1.97
CA PHE A 225 14.70 16.29 0.67
C PHE A 225 16.17 15.82 0.68
N LYS A 226 16.93 16.23 1.70
CA LYS A 226 18.34 15.81 1.85
C LYS A 226 18.49 14.31 2.06
N THR A 227 17.63 13.68 2.87
CA THR A 227 17.62 12.22 3.06
C THR A 227 17.39 11.52 1.73
N ILE A 228 16.40 11.98 0.98
CA ILE A 228 16.04 11.44 -0.32
C ILE A 228 17.21 11.58 -1.31
N GLU A 229 17.85 12.75 -1.41
CA GLU A 229 19.05 12.94 -2.24
C GLU A 229 20.22 12.04 -1.81
N ALA A 230 20.47 11.91 -0.51
CA ALA A 230 21.55 11.10 0.04
C ALA A 230 21.38 9.61 -0.27
N THR A 231 20.16 9.12 -0.53
CA THR A 231 19.98 7.73 -0.96
C THR A 231 20.61 7.44 -2.32
N GLY A 232 20.86 8.45 -3.17
CA GLY A 232 21.46 8.27 -4.50
C GLY A 232 20.64 7.41 -5.47
N VAL A 233 19.41 7.05 -5.11
CA VAL A 233 18.61 6.06 -5.84
C VAL A 233 17.69 6.75 -6.86
N ASN A 234 18.01 6.56 -8.13
CA ASN A 234 17.20 6.96 -9.28
C ASN A 234 16.12 5.93 -9.68
N LYS A 235 15.77 4.96 -8.82
CA LYS A 235 14.82 3.89 -9.17
C LYS A 235 13.84 3.58 -8.04
N GLY A 236 12.57 3.92 -8.24
CA GLY A 236 11.42 3.41 -7.46
C GLY A 236 10.97 4.34 -6.34
N ALA A 237 11.11 3.91 -5.09
CA ALA A 237 10.48 4.55 -3.92
C ALA A 237 10.93 6.00 -3.68
N PRO A 238 12.24 6.34 -3.69
CA PRO A 238 12.67 7.73 -3.57
C PRO A 238 12.08 8.59 -4.69
N SER A 239 12.14 8.12 -5.96
CA SER A 239 11.65 8.87 -7.14
C SER A 239 10.16 9.28 -7.05
N VAL A 240 9.36 8.53 -6.28
CA VAL A 240 7.97 8.88 -5.96
C VAL A 240 7.91 10.18 -5.17
N TYR A 241 8.69 10.32 -4.11
CA TYR A 241 8.68 11.50 -3.23
C TYR A 241 8.94 12.82 -3.98
N TRP A 242 9.87 12.84 -4.94
CA TRP A 242 10.15 14.07 -5.71
C TRP A 242 9.00 14.48 -6.63
N ARG A 243 8.16 13.53 -7.04
CA ARG A 243 7.11 13.72 -8.04
C ARG A 243 5.72 13.78 -7.42
N SER A 244 5.57 13.35 -6.17
CA SER A 244 4.30 13.37 -5.46
C SER A 244 3.82 14.76 -5.14
N GLY A 245 2.57 15.04 -5.49
CA GLY A 245 1.81 16.12 -4.89
C GLY A 245 0.83 15.61 -3.84
N PHE A 246 0.67 14.29 -3.68
CA PHE A 246 -0.17 13.71 -2.63
C PHE A 246 0.63 13.29 -1.42
N TRP A 247 0.31 13.85 -0.26
CA TRP A 247 1.03 13.61 0.98
C TRP A 247 0.09 13.23 2.11
N LEU A 248 0.47 12.23 2.89
CA LEU A 248 -0.30 11.72 4.01
C LEU A 248 0.39 12.04 5.35
N THR A 249 -0.40 12.49 6.33
CA THR A 249 0.07 12.77 7.69
C THR A 249 -1.00 12.41 8.74
N HIS A 250 -0.58 12.16 9.99
CA HIS A 250 -1.51 11.97 11.11
C HIS A 250 -1.99 13.28 11.74
N THR A 251 -1.32 14.39 11.45
CA THR A 251 -1.71 15.72 11.96
C THR A 251 -1.78 16.68 10.80
N LEU A 252 -2.68 17.66 10.86
CA LEU A 252 -2.78 18.67 9.82
C LEU A 252 -1.65 19.71 9.99
N PRO A 253 -0.65 19.76 9.09
CA PRO A 253 0.30 20.86 9.07
C PRO A 253 -0.39 22.17 8.70
N THR A 254 0.13 23.28 9.20
CA THR A 254 -0.35 24.62 8.83
C THR A 254 -0.01 24.99 7.39
N ASN A 255 1.12 24.51 6.87
CA ASN A 255 1.61 24.81 5.52
C ASN A 255 2.63 23.77 5.06
N MET A 256 3.06 23.89 3.80
CA MET A 256 4.06 23.01 3.19
C MET A 256 5.42 23.05 3.91
N LYS A 257 5.82 24.20 4.49
CA LYS A 257 7.03 24.28 5.32
C LYS A 257 6.96 23.30 6.48
N THR A 258 5.87 23.33 7.25
CA THR A 258 5.65 22.46 8.41
C THR A 258 5.54 21.00 7.98
N LEU A 259 4.83 20.73 6.88
CA LEU A 259 4.70 19.38 6.30
C LEU A 259 6.06 18.70 6.11
N PHE A 260 7.03 19.41 5.52
CA PHE A 260 8.34 18.84 5.18
C PHE A 260 9.44 19.07 6.25
N ALA A 261 9.18 19.90 7.26
CA ALA A 261 10.12 20.14 8.36
C ALA A 261 10.03 19.10 9.49
N ASN A 262 8.93 18.34 9.56
CA ASN A 262 8.64 17.44 10.67
C ASN A 262 9.64 16.29 10.82
N ARG A 263 9.85 15.86 12.08
CA ARG A 263 10.66 14.68 12.42
C ARG A 263 10.03 13.39 11.89
N VAL A 264 8.70 13.31 11.89
CA VAL A 264 7.94 12.25 11.23
C VAL A 264 7.72 12.69 9.80
N HIS A 265 8.34 11.97 8.86
CA HIS A 265 8.24 12.31 7.44
C HIS A 265 6.83 12.02 6.92
N PRO A 266 6.24 12.92 6.12
CA PRO A 266 4.99 12.62 5.44
C PRO A 266 5.18 11.47 4.45
N THR A 267 4.12 10.68 4.26
CA THR A 267 4.14 9.50 3.37
C THR A 267 3.40 9.83 2.08
N PRO A 268 4.00 9.65 0.90
CA PRO A 268 3.28 9.77 -0.36
C PRO A 268 2.12 8.77 -0.41
N TRP A 269 0.94 9.21 -0.86
CA TRP A 269 -0.24 8.34 -0.95
C TRP A 269 0.00 7.08 -1.78
N THR A 270 0.70 7.23 -2.91
CA THR A 270 1.13 6.12 -3.76
C THR A 270 1.96 5.10 -2.99
N LEU A 271 2.87 5.54 -2.12
CA LEU A 271 3.75 4.64 -1.38
C LEU A 271 3.01 3.89 -0.27
N LEU A 272 2.02 4.51 0.37
CA LEU A 272 1.12 3.81 1.30
C LEU A 272 0.43 2.63 0.59
N ILE A 273 -0.19 2.86 -0.57
CA ILE A 273 -0.91 1.80 -1.29
C ILE A 273 0.06 0.70 -1.75
N LEU A 274 1.22 1.07 -2.27
CA LEU A 274 2.20 0.08 -2.70
C LEU A 274 2.77 -0.73 -1.52
N SER A 275 2.90 -0.15 -0.32
CA SER A 275 3.36 -0.90 0.85
C SER A 275 2.36 -1.97 1.25
N HIS A 276 1.06 -1.72 1.07
CA HIS A 276 0.04 -2.75 1.27
C HIS A 276 0.22 -3.95 0.35
N PHE A 277 0.49 -3.76 -0.94
CA PHE A 277 0.54 -4.88 -1.89
C PHE A 277 1.91 -5.54 -2.04
N PHE A 278 2.99 -4.81 -1.78
CA PHE A 278 4.37 -5.23 -2.09
C PHE A 278 5.33 -5.16 -0.88
N ASN A 279 4.83 -4.83 0.31
CA ASN A 279 5.62 -4.71 1.55
C ASN A 279 6.83 -3.74 1.41
N LEU A 280 6.59 -2.59 0.78
CA LEU A 280 7.63 -1.57 0.58
C LEU A 280 7.98 -0.85 1.89
N ARG A 281 9.26 -0.53 2.05
CA ARG A 281 9.78 0.27 3.17
C ARG A 281 9.77 1.76 2.83
N GLY A 282 9.66 2.58 3.86
CA GLY A 282 9.83 4.03 3.79
C GLY A 282 11.27 4.44 3.57
N LEU A 283 11.50 5.75 3.44
CA LEU A 283 12.84 6.32 3.21
C LEU A 283 13.82 6.10 4.36
N ASP A 284 13.31 5.95 5.57
CA ASP A 284 14.06 5.62 6.77
C ASP A 284 14.35 4.10 6.89
N GLY A 285 13.97 3.32 5.88
CA GLY A 285 14.10 1.86 5.90
C GLY A 285 13.11 1.18 6.84
N LEU A 286 12.25 1.93 7.53
CA LEU A 286 11.20 1.36 8.36
C LEU A 286 10.07 0.84 7.49
N ILE A 287 9.38 -0.18 7.98
CA ILE A 287 8.17 -0.66 7.32
C ILE A 287 7.15 0.48 7.41
N ILE A 288 6.59 0.89 6.27
CA ILE A 288 5.38 1.73 6.30
C ILE A 288 4.29 0.78 6.73
N GLU A 289 4.10 0.68 8.05
CA GLU A 289 3.23 -0.32 8.69
C GLU A 289 1.85 -0.28 8.06
N PRO A 290 1.57 -1.18 7.09
CA PRO A 290 0.22 -1.32 6.59
C PRO A 290 -0.54 -2.05 7.71
N GLU A 291 -1.84 -1.85 7.85
CA GLU A 291 -2.65 -2.62 8.83
C GLU A 291 -2.56 -4.15 8.62
N ARG A 292 -1.95 -4.58 7.52
CA ARG A 292 -1.67 -5.94 7.09
C ARG A 292 -0.89 -6.81 8.10
N LEU A 293 -0.35 -6.27 9.19
CA LEU A 293 0.25 -7.06 10.28
C LEU A 293 -0.75 -7.52 11.37
N TYR A 294 -2.04 -7.18 11.27
CA TYR A 294 -3.02 -7.42 12.34
C TYR A 294 -4.03 -8.54 12.08
N GLU A 295 -3.82 -9.41 11.07
CA GLU A 295 -4.58 -10.69 10.98
C GLU A 295 -4.48 -11.51 12.28
N GLY A 296 -3.43 -11.30 13.09
CA GLY A 296 -3.27 -11.91 14.41
C GLY A 296 -3.86 -11.12 15.59
N GLN A 297 -4.34 -9.89 15.40
CA GLN A 297 -4.91 -9.07 16.47
C GLN A 297 -6.31 -8.62 16.05
N LYS A 298 -7.32 -9.26 16.66
CA LYS A 298 -8.68 -8.72 16.76
C LYS A 298 -8.63 -7.40 17.55
N ASN A 299 -8.16 -6.34 16.92
CA ASN A 299 -8.14 -5.00 17.48
C ASN A 299 -9.54 -4.41 17.29
N GLU A 300 -10.20 -4.07 18.40
CA GLU A 300 -11.53 -3.47 18.41
C GLU A 300 -11.62 -2.24 17.51
N GLU A 301 -10.54 -1.44 17.42
CA GLU A 301 -10.48 -0.28 16.54
C GLU A 301 -10.57 -0.68 15.06
N ALA A 302 -9.93 -1.79 14.65
CA ALA A 302 -9.93 -2.26 13.27
C ALA A 302 -11.30 -2.79 12.86
N GLN A 303 -11.93 -3.56 13.74
CA GLN A 303 -13.31 -4.01 13.52
C GLN A 303 -14.26 -2.81 13.46
N PHE A 304 -14.12 -1.85 14.38
CA PHE A 304 -14.93 -0.64 14.37
C PHE A 304 -14.76 0.17 13.09
N ARG A 305 -13.54 0.29 12.56
CA ARG A 305 -13.29 0.95 11.26
C ARG A 305 -14.02 0.27 10.13
N GLU A 306 -13.90 -1.04 10.02
CA GLU A 306 -14.54 -1.82 8.97
C GLU A 306 -16.07 -1.74 9.09
N ASP A 307 -16.59 -1.86 10.30
CA ASP A 307 -18.02 -1.72 10.61
C ASP A 307 -18.51 -0.31 10.28
N LEU A 308 -17.77 0.73 10.65
CA LEU A 308 -18.11 2.12 10.32
C LEU A 308 -18.09 2.36 8.81
N PHE A 309 -17.08 1.83 8.10
CA PHE A 309 -16.99 1.90 6.63
C PHE A 309 -18.17 1.18 5.96
N LYS A 310 -18.57 0.02 6.49
CA LYS A 310 -19.76 -0.74 6.06
C LYS A 310 -21.08 -0.13 6.54
N ARG A 311 -21.03 0.91 7.37
CA ARG A 311 -22.18 1.58 7.99
C ARG A 311 -23.00 0.64 8.87
N ASP A 312 -22.33 -0.22 9.61
CA ASP A 312 -23.00 -0.97 10.67
C ASP A 312 -23.75 0.03 11.57
N PRO A 313 -25.07 -0.14 11.79
CA PRO A 313 -25.86 0.82 12.54
C PRO A 313 -25.29 1.13 13.93
N LYS A 314 -24.68 0.15 14.60
CA LYS A 314 -24.10 0.35 15.93
C LYS A 314 -22.82 1.18 15.84
N ALA A 315 -21.99 0.93 14.85
CA ALA A 315 -20.77 1.73 14.63
C ALA A 315 -21.12 3.20 14.29
N VAL A 316 -22.12 3.41 13.43
CA VAL A 316 -22.62 4.74 13.06
C VAL A 316 -23.20 5.47 14.27
N GLU A 317 -24.06 4.79 15.06
CA GLU A 317 -24.59 5.31 16.30
C GLU A 317 -23.49 5.71 17.29
N SER A 318 -22.50 4.84 17.50
CA SER A 318 -21.40 5.09 18.42
C SER A 318 -20.59 6.32 18.00
N ALA A 319 -20.25 6.43 16.72
CA ALA A 319 -19.54 7.58 16.19
C ALA A 319 -20.36 8.88 16.32
N TYR A 320 -21.66 8.81 16.03
CA TYR A 320 -22.57 9.94 16.13
C TYR A 320 -22.69 10.47 17.58
N LEU A 321 -22.89 9.57 18.53
CA LEU A 321 -23.06 9.93 19.94
C LEU A 321 -21.84 10.63 20.52
N LEU A 322 -20.62 10.31 20.06
CA LEU A 322 -19.42 11.03 20.49
C LEU A 322 -19.38 12.48 20.00
N LYS A 323 -20.03 12.84 18.90
CA LYS A 323 -20.08 14.23 18.44
C LYS A 323 -20.94 15.09 19.37
N ILE A 324 -21.96 14.51 19.99
CA ILE A 324 -22.86 15.20 20.92
C ILE A 324 -22.07 15.50 22.21
N ALA A 325 -21.88 16.78 22.53
CA ALA A 325 -21.26 17.18 23.79
C ALA A 325 -22.13 16.77 24.99
N ASP A 326 -21.52 16.47 26.13
CA ASP A 326 -22.24 16.17 27.37
C ASP A 326 -23.30 17.25 27.65
N GLY A 327 -24.55 16.82 27.85
CA GLY A 327 -25.69 17.69 28.14
C GLY A 327 -26.45 18.24 26.93
N GLN A 328 -26.02 17.96 25.69
CA GLN A 328 -26.84 18.24 24.51
C GLN A 328 -27.91 17.15 24.33
N PRO A 329 -29.14 17.50 23.89
CA PRO A 329 -30.18 16.50 23.66
C PRO A 329 -29.73 15.52 22.59
N LYS A 330 -29.85 14.22 22.88
CA LYS A 330 -29.65 13.17 21.89
C LYS A 330 -30.61 13.43 20.74
N ARG A 331 -30.08 13.72 19.57
CA ARG A 331 -30.88 13.77 18.34
C ARG A 331 -31.08 12.33 17.87
N GLU A 332 -32.26 12.04 17.34
CA GLU A 332 -32.51 10.75 16.71
C GLU A 332 -31.55 10.57 15.53
N ILE A 333 -30.99 9.37 15.42
CA ILE A 333 -30.22 9.00 14.22
C ILE A 333 -31.20 9.02 13.06
N VAL A 334 -30.93 9.90 12.11
CA VAL A 334 -31.76 9.97 10.90
C VAL A 334 -31.53 8.67 10.13
N GLU A 335 -32.58 7.90 9.86
CA GLU A 335 -32.48 6.66 9.06
C GLU A 335 -31.70 6.85 7.75
N SER A 336 -31.68 8.08 7.21
CA SER A 336 -30.86 8.44 6.04
C SER A 336 -29.37 8.17 6.20
N TYR A 337 -28.84 8.11 7.44
CA TYR A 337 -27.45 7.75 7.74
C TYR A 337 -27.20 6.24 7.58
N LEU A 338 -28.26 5.44 7.76
CA LEU A 338 -28.21 3.97 7.73
C LEU A 338 -28.68 3.39 6.38
N LYS A 339 -29.46 4.15 5.61
CA LYS A 339 -29.84 3.77 4.25
C LYS A 339 -28.58 3.68 3.39
N ALA A 340 -28.46 2.60 2.60
CA ALA A 340 -27.43 2.43 1.59
C ALA A 340 -27.57 3.53 0.52
N GLN A 341 -27.02 4.69 0.82
CA GLN A 341 -26.97 5.84 -0.06
C GLN A 341 -25.54 5.94 -0.61
N PRO A 342 -25.32 6.48 -1.82
CA PRO A 342 -23.97 6.57 -2.37
C PRO A 342 -23.03 7.31 -1.39
N HIS A 343 -21.73 7.00 -1.43
CA HIS A 343 -20.69 7.37 -0.47
C HIS A 343 -19.31 7.59 -1.16
N ARG A 344 -18.62 8.75 -1.08
CA ARG A 344 -17.23 8.95 -1.57
C ARG A 344 -16.24 7.96 -0.94
N THR A 345 -16.25 6.73 -1.39
CA THR A 345 -15.31 5.68 -1.00
C THR A 345 -14.38 5.44 -2.15
N VAL A 346 -13.22 4.89 -1.83
CA VAL A 346 -12.33 4.27 -2.79
C VAL A 346 -12.12 2.87 -2.28
N THR A 347 -12.65 1.88 -2.99
CA THR A 347 -12.28 0.49 -2.72
C THR A 347 -11.30 0.07 -3.79
N MET A 348 -10.10 -0.36 -3.38
CA MET A 348 -9.06 -0.93 -4.24
C MET A 348 -9.04 -2.44 -4.01
N ASP A 349 -9.76 -3.18 -4.85
CA ASP A 349 -9.77 -4.64 -4.78
C ASP A 349 -8.75 -5.20 -5.77
N ILE A 350 -7.76 -5.96 -5.26
CA ILE A 350 -6.88 -6.77 -6.10
C ILE A 350 -7.07 -8.25 -5.82
N THR A 351 -7.56 -8.99 -6.81
CA THR A 351 -7.62 -10.46 -6.76
C THR A 351 -6.51 -11.03 -7.63
N PHE A 352 -5.61 -11.83 -7.06
CA PHE A 352 -4.51 -12.43 -7.82
C PHE A 352 -4.07 -13.79 -7.23
N PRO A 353 -3.98 -14.87 -8.04
CA PRO A 353 -3.52 -16.20 -7.61
C PRO A 353 -1.99 -16.24 -7.41
N THR A 354 -1.50 -15.63 -6.33
CA THR A 354 -0.04 -15.46 -6.14
C THR A 354 0.66 -16.81 -6.07
N TYR A 355 0.11 -17.78 -5.33
CA TYR A 355 0.75 -19.09 -5.19
C TYR A 355 0.85 -19.86 -6.51
N GLU A 356 -0.24 -19.97 -7.28
CA GLU A 356 -0.16 -20.67 -8.57
C GLU A 356 0.76 -19.96 -9.56
N TYR A 357 0.75 -18.62 -9.57
CA TYR A 357 1.67 -17.84 -10.39
C TYR A 357 3.13 -18.14 -10.03
N GLU A 358 3.49 -18.05 -8.74
CA GLU A 358 4.86 -18.31 -8.28
C GLU A 358 5.29 -19.75 -8.59
N LYS A 359 4.41 -20.74 -8.40
CA LYS A 359 4.68 -22.13 -8.76
C LYS A 359 4.94 -22.30 -10.26
N SER A 360 4.17 -21.64 -11.12
CA SER A 360 4.37 -21.71 -12.58
C SER A 360 5.68 -21.08 -13.06
N MET A 361 6.28 -20.21 -12.24
CA MET A 361 7.53 -19.50 -12.53
C MET A 361 8.76 -20.22 -11.98
N GLN A 362 8.59 -21.23 -11.11
CA GLN A 362 9.70 -22.07 -10.69
C GLN A 362 10.09 -22.96 -11.88
N PRO A 363 11.36 -22.94 -12.31
CA PRO A 363 11.82 -23.89 -13.31
C PRO A 363 11.55 -25.30 -12.79
N ASP A 364 11.10 -26.21 -13.65
CA ASP A 364 11.07 -27.64 -13.34
C ASP A 364 12.49 -28.03 -12.95
N ILE A 365 12.75 -28.09 -11.64
CA ILE A 365 13.89 -28.82 -11.12
C ILE A 365 13.52 -30.26 -11.45
N ALA A 366 14.08 -30.77 -12.55
CA ALA A 366 14.01 -32.19 -12.84
C ALA A 366 14.35 -32.92 -11.54
N PRO A 367 13.55 -33.92 -11.11
CA PRO A 367 13.95 -34.73 -9.98
C PRO A 367 15.39 -35.14 -10.26
N ASP A 368 16.27 -34.81 -9.32
CA ASP A 368 17.62 -35.31 -9.32
C ASP A 368 17.45 -36.82 -9.24
N ASP A 369 17.47 -37.48 -10.40
CA ASP A 369 17.73 -38.91 -10.55
C ASP A 369 19.19 -39.12 -10.14
N GLY A 370 19.49 -38.74 -8.90
CA GLY A 370 20.70 -39.10 -8.20
C GLY A 370 20.56 -40.58 -7.92
N ASP A 371 21.06 -41.37 -8.87
CA ASP A 371 21.79 -42.58 -8.55
C ASP A 371 22.70 -42.21 -7.37
N ILE A 372 22.25 -42.52 -6.15
CA ILE A 372 23.10 -42.55 -4.98
C ILE A 372 24.16 -43.59 -5.35
N PRO A 373 25.43 -43.20 -5.55
CA PRO A 373 26.45 -44.20 -5.78
C PRO A 373 26.49 -45.06 -4.52
N ASP A 374 26.26 -46.36 -4.68
CA ASP A 374 26.46 -47.38 -3.65
C ASP A 374 27.92 -47.34 -3.20
N PHE A 375 28.24 -46.42 -2.28
CA PHE A 375 29.49 -46.45 -1.54
C PHE A 375 29.31 -47.40 -0.36
N GLU A 376 29.84 -48.60 -0.57
CA GLU A 376 30.48 -49.44 0.44
C GLU A 376 29.57 -50.03 1.53
N ARG A 377 28.88 -51.12 1.16
CA ARG A 377 28.84 -52.32 1.99
C ARG A 377 30.07 -53.15 1.63
N GLU A 378 31.05 -53.23 2.52
CA GLU A 378 31.88 -54.41 2.82
C GLU A 378 33.12 -54.00 3.63
N ALA A 379 33.07 -54.32 4.93
CA ALA A 379 34.16 -54.66 5.85
C ALA A 379 33.62 -54.48 7.27
N GLU A 380 33.74 -55.38 8.23
CA GLU A 380 34.14 -56.78 8.30
C GLU A 380 33.77 -57.15 9.76
N ASP A 381 33.34 -58.39 9.97
CA ASP A 381 33.08 -58.96 11.29
C ASP A 381 34.39 -59.14 12.12
N GLU A 382 34.18 -59.40 13.42
CA GLU A 382 35.10 -60.03 14.39
C GLU A 382 36.17 -59.18 15.11
N HIS A 383 35.91 -58.83 16.38
CA HIS A 383 36.48 -59.57 17.52
C HIS A 383 35.98 -59.08 18.91
N ASP A 384 35.40 -60.05 19.62
CA ASP A 384 35.57 -60.42 21.04
C ASP A 384 35.97 -59.40 22.14
N ASN A 385 35.13 -59.47 23.19
CA ASN A 385 35.45 -59.54 24.63
C ASN A 385 36.42 -58.52 25.25
N ASN A 386 35.91 -57.72 26.19
CA ASN A 386 36.39 -57.86 27.57
C ASN A 386 35.42 -57.32 28.63
N ASP A 387 35.35 -58.10 29.69
CA ASP A 387 34.68 -57.87 30.96
C ASP A 387 35.26 -56.69 31.76
N GLY A 388 34.42 -56.13 32.64
CA GLY A 388 34.85 -55.98 34.03
C GLY A 388 34.99 -54.56 34.61
N LEU A 389 34.23 -54.39 35.71
CA LEU A 389 34.58 -53.68 36.95
C LEU A 389 34.27 -52.18 37.10
N SER A 390 33.16 -51.97 37.81
CA SER A 390 33.02 -51.18 39.04
C SER A 390 34.18 -50.27 39.50
N ASN A 391 33.85 -48.99 39.73
CA ASN A 391 34.09 -48.19 40.94
C ASN A 391 33.61 -46.75 40.60
N GLY A 392 32.63 -46.13 41.26
CA GLY A 392 32.61 -45.86 42.68
C GLY A 392 33.55 -44.70 43.01
N ILE A 393 33.09 -43.44 42.93
CA ILE A 393 33.53 -42.30 43.76
C ILE A 393 32.46 -41.22 43.72
N LYS A 394 32.30 -40.57 44.87
CA LYS A 394 31.24 -39.70 45.34
C LYS A 394 31.89 -38.34 45.66
N LEU A 395 31.08 -37.27 45.71
CA LEU A 395 31.22 -36.03 46.48
C LEU A 395 31.69 -34.73 45.80
N GLY A 396 30.96 -33.67 46.16
CA GLY A 396 31.40 -32.26 46.28
C GLY A 396 31.19 -31.44 45.00
N GLY A 397 30.42 -30.35 44.94
CA GLY A 397 30.07 -29.37 45.97
C GLY A 397 30.70 -28.01 45.64
N THR A 398 29.93 -26.92 45.75
CA THR A 398 30.32 -25.49 45.68
C THR A 398 30.74 -24.97 44.30
N GLY A 399 30.38 -23.77 43.82
CA GLY A 399 29.85 -22.56 44.46
C GLY A 399 30.63 -21.36 43.92
N CYS A 400 29.91 -20.36 43.40
CA CYS A 400 30.28 -18.95 43.18
C CYS A 400 31.60 -18.59 42.45
N LEU A 401 31.46 -17.89 41.32
CA LEU A 401 31.74 -16.45 41.20
C LEU A 401 30.85 -15.82 40.13
#